data_AF-A0A5C6BZJ5-F1
#
_entry.id   AF-A0A5C6BZJ5-F1
#
_cell.length_a   1.000
_cell.length_b   1.000
_cell.length_c   1.000
_cell.angle_alpha   90.00
_cell.angle_beta   90.00
_cell.angle_gamma   90.00
#
_symmetry.space_group_name_H-M   'P 1'
#
loop_
_entity.id
_entity.type
_entity.pdbx_description
1 polymer ?
#
loop_
_entity_poly.entity_id
_entity_poly.type
_entity_poly.pdbx_seq_one_letter_code
_entity_poly.pdbx_strand_id
1 'polypeptide(L)'
;MFRSNKKVTAMKACLHSLFCLFVFTTLSVGAPPRDERSKPSDPHANETAFDEAVDAQPKLLRISGQFDGSGRIVFDRDAVRYVHKHWARPKKVLFDGEPWIKLHRTPTPWRDFGNRLDLSKARIVNRQGRDVIAIEHTPDGFDIYFSDSPVGAADYAVTLAIPRRN
;
A
#
# COMPACT_ATOMS: atom_id res chain seq x y z
N MET A 1 26.71 9.77 -35.52
CA MET A 1 25.81 10.73 -36.17
C MET A 1 24.40 10.17 -36.10
N PHE A 2 23.53 10.80 -35.32
CA PHE A 2 22.15 10.38 -35.04
C PHE A 2 21.24 10.56 -36.25
N ARG A 3 20.27 9.64 -36.45
CA ARG A 3 18.87 10.04 -36.63
C ARG A 3 17.89 8.88 -36.40
N SER A 4 17.10 9.08 -35.35
CA SER A 4 15.92 8.35 -34.93
C SER A 4 14.73 8.71 -35.82
N ASN A 5 13.84 7.76 -36.11
CA ASN A 5 12.48 8.02 -36.57
C ASN A 5 11.56 6.86 -36.15
N LYS A 6 10.93 6.97 -34.99
CA LYS A 6 9.68 6.26 -34.69
C LYS A 6 8.63 7.28 -34.31
N LYS A 7 7.56 7.30 -35.12
CA LYS A 7 6.34 8.07 -34.93
C LYS A 7 5.65 7.59 -33.66
N VAL A 8 5.32 8.50 -32.75
CA VAL A 8 4.40 8.23 -31.64
C VAL A 8 3.09 8.93 -31.96
N THR A 9 2.10 8.13 -32.33
CA THR A 9 0.72 8.55 -32.55
C THR A 9 0.10 8.87 -31.20
N ALA A 10 -0.43 10.07 -31.07
CA ALA A 10 -1.23 10.50 -29.94
C ALA A 10 -2.56 9.72 -29.90
N MET A 11 -2.92 9.17 -28.75
CA MET A 11 -4.30 8.85 -28.41
C MET A 11 -4.70 9.67 -27.18
N LYS A 12 -5.62 10.60 -27.44
CA LYS A 12 -6.33 11.44 -26.49
C LYS A 12 -7.78 10.93 -26.47
N ALA A 13 -8.51 11.27 -25.41
CA ALA A 13 -9.94 10.96 -25.15
C ALA A 13 -10.16 9.58 -24.53
N CYS A 14 -11.12 9.33 -23.65
CA CYS A 14 -12.13 10.11 -22.92
C CYS A 14 -12.85 9.06 -22.05
N LEU A 15 -13.21 9.34 -20.80
CA LEU A 15 -14.47 8.92 -20.15
C LEU A 15 -14.41 9.32 -18.67
N HIS A 16 -14.96 10.47 -18.29
CA HIS A 16 -16.37 10.74 -17.95
C HIS A 16 -16.86 10.00 -16.70
N SER A 17 -17.07 10.82 -15.66
CA SER A 17 -17.77 10.58 -14.42
C SER A 17 -19.06 9.77 -14.60
N LEU A 18 -19.25 8.78 -13.74
CA LEU A 18 -20.56 8.17 -13.53
C LEU A 18 -21.10 8.64 -12.17
N PHE A 19 -22.04 9.59 -12.27
CA PHE A 19 -22.89 10.10 -11.20
C PHE A 19 -23.97 9.02 -10.93
N CYS A 20 -23.95 8.37 -9.76
CA CYS A 20 -25.05 7.50 -9.36
C CYS A 20 -26.13 8.34 -8.66
N LEU A 21 -27.12 8.76 -9.44
CA LEU A 21 -28.37 9.34 -8.92
C LEU A 21 -29.31 8.18 -8.54
N PHE A 22 -29.51 7.94 -7.25
CA PHE A 22 -30.58 7.05 -6.79
C PHE A 22 -31.91 7.80 -6.82
N VAL A 23 -32.76 7.47 -7.78
CA VAL A 23 -34.18 7.87 -7.81
C VAL A 23 -34.98 6.78 -7.10
N PHE A 24 -35.52 7.08 -5.92
CA PHE A 24 -36.55 6.25 -5.29
C PHE A 24 -37.89 6.98 -5.38
N THR A 25 -38.78 6.45 -6.22
CA THR A 25 -40.21 6.77 -6.24
C THR A 25 -40.98 5.61 -5.63
N THR A 26 -41.60 5.84 -4.46
CA THR A 26 -42.74 5.05 -3.99
C THR A 26 -43.79 5.99 -3.40
N LEU A 27 -44.98 5.99 -3.99
CA LEU A 27 -46.15 6.73 -3.54
C LEU A 27 -47.01 5.86 -2.61
N SER A 28 -47.20 6.38 -1.40
CA SER A 28 -48.46 6.50 -0.63
C SER A 28 -49.14 5.29 0.05
N VAL A 29 -49.32 5.48 1.37
CA VAL A 29 -50.56 5.41 2.20
C VAL A 29 -50.38 4.53 3.44
N GLY A 30 -50.51 5.16 4.61
CA GLY A 30 -50.74 4.47 5.89
C GLY A 30 -50.03 5.13 7.07
N ALA A 31 -50.63 6.18 7.63
CA ALA A 31 -50.20 6.73 8.92
C ALA A 31 -50.74 5.88 10.08
N PRO A 32 -49.91 5.56 11.07
CA PRO A 32 -50.33 5.53 12.46
C PRO A 32 -49.54 6.57 13.29
N PRO A 33 -50.11 7.10 14.39
CA PRO A 33 -49.42 8.09 15.20
C PRO A 33 -48.38 7.37 16.06
N ARG A 34 -47.10 7.70 15.89
CA ARG A 34 -46.08 7.40 16.89
C ARG A 34 -45.16 8.59 17.04
N ASP A 35 -45.24 9.12 18.25
CA ASP A 35 -44.35 10.06 18.88
C ASP A 35 -42.94 9.46 18.91
N GLU A 36 -42.13 9.76 17.88
CA GLU A 36 -40.68 9.59 17.94
C GLU A 36 -40.07 10.92 17.55
N ARG A 37 -39.82 11.72 18.59
CA ARG A 37 -38.80 12.76 18.62
C ARG A 37 -37.59 12.29 17.81
N SER A 38 -37.48 12.73 16.55
CA SER A 38 -36.29 12.61 15.75
C SER A 38 -35.17 13.27 16.55
N LYS A 39 -34.36 12.46 17.22
CA LYS A 39 -33.09 12.93 17.76
C LYS A 39 -32.36 13.55 16.58
N PRO A 40 -31.88 14.81 16.69
CA PRO A 40 -31.01 15.35 15.66
C PRO A 40 -29.88 14.35 15.48
N SER A 41 -29.71 13.81 14.29
CA SER A 41 -28.54 13.04 13.93
C SER A 41 -27.36 13.97 14.12
N ASP A 42 -26.64 13.79 15.23
CA ASP A 42 -25.53 14.66 15.62
C ASP A 42 -24.46 14.57 14.52
N PRO A 43 -24.23 15.64 13.75
CA PRO A 43 -23.28 15.58 12.64
C PRO A 43 -21.88 15.17 13.11
N HIS A 44 -21.53 15.44 14.37
CA HIS A 44 -20.29 14.98 14.99
C HIS A 44 -20.18 13.47 15.18
N ALA A 45 -21.30 12.75 15.35
CA ALA A 45 -21.28 11.29 15.52
C ALA A 45 -20.88 10.58 14.21
N ASN A 46 -21.32 11.13 13.07
CA ASN A 46 -20.92 10.59 11.77
C ASN A 46 -19.46 10.92 11.46
N GLU A 47 -19.00 12.15 11.71
CA GLU A 47 -17.58 12.51 11.55
C GLU A 47 -16.65 11.61 12.40
N THR A 48 -17.01 11.38 13.66
CA THR A 48 -16.24 10.52 14.57
C THR A 48 -16.17 9.07 14.07
N ALA A 49 -17.28 8.52 13.57
CA ALA A 49 -17.31 7.16 13.05
C ALA A 49 -16.52 6.99 11.74
N PHE A 50 -16.50 8.02 10.88
CA PHE A 50 -15.67 8.01 9.67
C PHE A 50 -14.18 8.07 10.01
N ASP A 51 -13.78 8.92 10.97
CA ASP A 51 -12.40 9.02 11.40
C ASP A 51 -11.90 7.73 12.06
N GLU A 52 -12.73 7.10 12.91
CA GLU A 52 -12.42 5.80 13.51
C GLU A 52 -12.29 4.69 12.45
N ALA A 53 -13.17 4.68 11.45
CA ALA A 53 -13.10 3.73 10.36
C ALA A 53 -11.85 3.91 9.48
N VAL A 54 -11.40 5.15 9.26
CA VAL A 54 -10.17 5.46 8.52
C VAL A 54 -8.94 5.07 9.32
N ASP A 55 -8.92 5.31 10.64
CA ASP A 55 -7.83 4.88 11.50
C ASP A 55 -7.77 3.36 11.70
N ALA A 56 -8.90 2.67 11.58
CA ALA A 56 -8.95 1.20 11.58
C ALA A 56 -8.40 0.56 10.29
N GLN A 57 -8.25 1.31 9.18
CA GLN A 57 -7.72 0.75 7.94
C GLN A 57 -6.23 0.39 8.06
N PRO A 58 -5.81 -0.76 7.52
CA PRO A 58 -4.40 -1.11 7.48
C PRO A 58 -3.62 -0.12 6.61
N LYS A 59 -2.38 0.18 7.01
CA LYS A 59 -1.44 0.88 6.14
C LYS A 59 -1.07 -0.03 4.98
N LEU A 60 -1.30 0.47 3.76
CA LEU A 60 -0.77 -0.15 2.54
C LEU A 60 0.63 0.41 2.27
N LEU A 61 1.65 -0.44 2.44
CA LEU A 61 3.05 -0.11 2.16
C LEU A 61 3.47 -0.73 0.84
N ARG A 62 4.00 0.08 -0.08
CA ARG A 62 4.47 -0.36 -1.39
C ARG A 62 5.99 -0.34 -1.47
N ILE A 63 6.59 -1.41 -1.97
CA ILE A 63 8.02 -1.49 -2.24
C ILE A 63 8.20 -2.00 -3.65
N SER A 64 9.05 -1.34 -4.43
CA SER A 64 9.41 -1.81 -5.77
C SER A 64 10.88 -1.54 -6.06
N GLY A 65 11.44 -2.19 -7.07
CA GLY A 65 12.81 -1.94 -7.51
C GLY A 65 13.32 -3.02 -8.45
N GLN A 66 14.58 -2.87 -8.85
CA GLN A 66 15.31 -3.86 -9.65
C GLN A 66 16.15 -4.74 -8.74
N PHE A 67 15.89 -6.04 -8.74
CA PHE A 67 16.60 -7.04 -7.95
C PHE A 67 17.37 -7.96 -8.89
N ASP A 68 18.55 -8.39 -8.46
CA ASP A 68 19.49 -9.23 -9.20
C ASP A 68 20.27 -10.05 -8.17
N GLY A 69 19.72 -11.21 -7.81
CA GLY A 69 20.15 -12.03 -6.68
C GLY A 69 19.19 -12.00 -5.48
N SER A 70 19.73 -12.13 -4.27
CA SER A 70 18.91 -12.30 -3.07
C SER A 70 19.29 -11.41 -1.90
N GLY A 71 18.30 -11.19 -1.04
CA GLY A 71 18.42 -10.49 0.23
C GLY A 71 17.06 -10.36 0.90
N ARG A 72 17.02 -9.59 1.96
CA ARG A 72 15.78 -9.32 2.69
C ARG A 72 15.70 -7.88 3.15
N ILE A 73 14.48 -7.38 3.27
CA ILE A 73 14.19 -6.12 3.96
C ILE A 73 13.69 -6.49 5.35
N VAL A 74 14.42 -6.06 6.37
CA VAL A 74 14.06 -6.25 7.78
C VAL A 74 13.19 -5.08 8.19
N PHE A 75 12.01 -5.38 8.75
CA PHE A 75 11.10 -4.43 9.36
C PHE A 75 11.04 -4.67 10.86
N ASP A 76 11.44 -3.66 11.61
CA ASP A 76 11.21 -3.56 13.04
C ASP A 76 10.54 -2.21 13.35
N ARG A 77 10.21 -1.99 14.63
CA ARG A 77 9.48 -0.79 15.06
C ARG A 77 10.22 0.51 14.71
N ASP A 78 11.55 0.50 14.73
CA ASP A 78 12.39 1.69 14.68
C ASP A 78 13.12 1.83 13.32
N ALA A 79 13.22 0.75 12.57
CA ALA A 79 14.05 0.66 11.40
C ALA A 79 13.49 -0.24 10.30
N VAL A 80 13.83 0.18 9.07
CA VAL A 80 13.71 -0.63 7.87
C VAL A 80 15.04 -0.62 7.15
N ARG A 81 15.58 -1.80 6.86
CA ARG A 81 16.90 -1.93 6.22
C ARG A 81 16.97 -3.16 5.33
N TYR A 82 17.69 -3.03 4.23
CA TYR A 82 18.02 -4.14 3.35
C TYR A 82 19.30 -4.85 3.80
N VAL A 83 19.19 -6.15 4.01
CA VAL A 83 20.30 -7.08 4.23
C VAL A 83 20.54 -7.86 2.94
N HIS A 84 21.67 -7.60 2.30
CA HIS A 84 22.07 -8.27 1.06
C HIS A 84 22.61 -9.68 1.34
N LYS A 85 22.35 -10.63 0.43
CA LYS A 85 22.86 -11.99 0.52
C LYS A 85 23.68 -12.42 -0.70
N HIS A 86 23.13 -12.39 -1.90
CA HIS A 86 23.81 -12.87 -3.11
C HIS A 86 23.66 -11.93 -4.32
N TRP A 87 24.69 -11.96 -5.18
CA TRP A 87 24.86 -11.21 -6.44
C TRP A 87 24.90 -9.70 -6.27
N ALA A 88 24.01 -8.95 -6.91
CA ALA A 88 24.05 -7.50 -6.89
C ALA A 88 23.07 -6.93 -5.85
N ARG A 89 23.36 -5.70 -5.40
CA ARG A 89 22.41 -4.96 -4.56
C ARG A 89 21.26 -4.44 -5.42
N PRO A 90 20.04 -4.35 -4.87
CA PRO A 90 18.92 -3.80 -5.58
C PRO A 90 19.16 -2.35 -6.02
N LYS A 91 18.56 -1.97 -7.14
CA LYS A 91 18.66 -0.63 -7.74
C LYS A 91 17.27 -0.03 -7.92
N LYS A 92 17.18 1.29 -8.00
CA LYS A 92 15.92 2.03 -8.21
C LYS A 92 14.82 1.62 -7.23
N VAL A 93 15.19 1.32 -5.99
CA VAL A 93 14.22 0.89 -4.98
C VAL A 93 13.36 2.08 -4.58
N LEU A 94 12.04 1.89 -4.58
CA LEU A 94 11.07 2.83 -4.08
C LEU A 94 10.45 2.27 -2.79
N PHE A 95 10.27 3.13 -1.80
CA PHE A 95 9.58 2.85 -0.55
C PHE A 95 8.40 3.82 -0.44
N ASP A 96 7.18 3.29 -0.53
CA ASP A 96 5.95 4.09 -0.65
C ASP A 96 5.98 5.10 -1.81
N GLY A 97 6.64 4.75 -2.91
CA GLY A 97 6.81 5.62 -4.08
C GLY A 97 8.03 6.54 -4.01
N GLU A 98 8.66 6.68 -2.84
CA GLU A 98 9.83 7.53 -2.64
C GLU A 98 11.14 6.79 -2.89
N PRO A 99 12.13 7.37 -3.58
CA PRO A 99 13.43 6.73 -3.80
C PRO A 99 14.16 6.39 -2.50
N TRP A 100 14.46 5.10 -2.32
CA TRP A 100 15.25 4.61 -1.21
C TRP A 100 16.69 4.30 -1.65
N ILE A 101 17.54 5.34 -1.66
CA ILE A 101 18.90 5.25 -2.21
C ILE A 101 19.87 4.54 -1.25
N LYS A 102 19.79 4.85 0.05
CA LYS A 102 20.66 4.28 1.08
C LYS A 102 19.95 3.13 1.77
N LEU A 103 19.93 1.95 1.14
CA LEU A 103 19.16 0.78 1.60
C LEU A 103 19.50 0.26 3.02
N HIS A 104 20.60 0.70 3.63
CA HIS A 104 20.94 0.37 5.03
C HIS A 104 20.38 1.36 6.06
N ARG A 105 19.75 2.47 5.61
CA ARG A 105 19.16 3.50 6.47
C ARG A 105 17.65 3.47 6.35
N THR A 106 16.95 3.58 7.47
CA THR A 106 15.49 3.71 7.52
C THR A 106 14.99 4.82 6.59
N PRO A 107 14.05 4.54 5.67
CA PRO A 107 13.37 5.58 4.88
C PRO A 107 12.64 6.56 5.80
N THR A 108 12.67 7.87 5.48
CA THR A 108 11.97 8.89 6.27
C THR A 108 10.50 8.55 6.52
N PRO A 109 9.70 8.11 5.52
CA PRO A 109 8.29 7.80 5.75
C PRO A 109 8.05 6.76 6.85
N TRP A 110 8.94 5.78 7.02
CA TRP A 110 8.78 4.76 8.05
C TRP A 110 8.82 5.34 9.46
N ARG A 111 9.65 6.35 9.70
CA ARG A 111 9.79 6.97 11.03
C ARG A 111 8.48 7.63 11.48
N ASP A 112 7.64 8.03 10.53
CA ASP A 112 6.39 8.72 10.83
C ASP A 112 5.26 7.76 11.21
N PHE A 113 5.34 6.47 10.85
CA PHE A 113 4.23 5.53 11.07
C PHE A 113 4.59 4.15 11.62
N GLY A 114 5.85 3.69 11.54
CA GLY A 114 6.24 2.32 11.90
C GLY A 114 5.88 1.94 13.34
N ASN A 115 5.98 2.88 14.29
CA ASN A 115 5.64 2.66 15.69
C ASN A 115 4.13 2.51 15.97
N ARG A 116 3.27 2.96 15.04
CA ARG A 116 1.80 2.89 15.11
C ARG A 116 1.24 1.61 14.48
N LEU A 117 2.10 0.73 13.96
CA LEU A 117 1.68 -0.48 13.24
C LEU A 117 1.86 -1.75 14.06
N ASP A 118 0.94 -2.70 13.86
CA ASP A 118 1.03 -4.06 14.36
C ASP A 118 1.79 -4.92 13.34
N LEU A 119 3.13 -4.89 13.45
CA LEU A 119 4.03 -5.61 12.54
C LEU A 119 3.83 -7.14 12.56
N SER A 120 3.28 -7.70 13.64
CA SER A 120 3.05 -9.14 13.78
C SER A 120 1.94 -9.67 12.86
N LYS A 121 1.12 -8.77 12.31
CA LYS A 121 -0.01 -9.08 11.43
C LYS A 121 0.20 -8.59 10.00
N ALA A 122 1.45 -8.25 9.65
CA ALA A 122 1.78 -7.82 8.30
C ALA A 122 1.50 -8.95 7.31
N ARG A 123 1.02 -8.60 6.12
CA ARG A 123 0.75 -9.57 5.07
C ARG A 123 0.99 -9.00 3.70
N ILE A 124 1.49 -9.83 2.79
CA ILE A 124 1.58 -9.52 1.37
C ILE A 124 0.17 -9.58 0.78
N VAL A 125 -0.33 -8.46 0.25
CA VAL A 125 -1.62 -8.38 -0.45
C VAL A 125 -1.49 -8.31 -1.96
N ASN A 126 -0.30 -7.94 -2.45
CA ASN A 126 0.04 -8.03 -3.87
C ASN A 126 1.55 -8.26 -4.01
N ARG A 127 1.96 -9.03 -5.02
CA ARG A 127 3.37 -9.22 -5.39
C ARG A 127 3.51 -9.44 -6.89
N GLN A 128 4.59 -8.91 -7.44
CA GLN A 128 5.03 -9.08 -8.81
C GLN A 128 6.54 -9.26 -8.80
N GLY A 129 7.02 -10.28 -9.49
CA GLY A 129 8.44 -10.59 -9.59
C GLY A 129 8.63 -11.77 -10.52
N ARG A 130 9.85 -11.96 -11.03
CA ARG A 130 10.18 -13.10 -11.87
C ARG A 130 10.31 -14.40 -11.07
N ASP A 131 10.67 -14.28 -9.80
CA ASP A 131 10.94 -15.38 -8.87
C ASP A 131 10.34 -15.04 -7.48
N VAL A 132 10.95 -15.46 -6.36
CA VAL A 132 10.32 -15.43 -5.03
C VAL A 132 10.27 -14.04 -4.38
N ILE A 133 9.07 -13.71 -3.87
CA ILE A 133 8.86 -12.74 -2.78
C ILE A 133 8.12 -13.44 -1.63
N ALA A 134 8.71 -13.47 -0.43
CA ALA A 134 8.14 -14.12 0.75
C ALA A 134 8.21 -13.22 1.99
N ILE A 135 7.36 -13.49 2.98
CA ILE A 135 7.33 -12.82 4.28
C ILE A 135 7.59 -13.84 5.39
N GLU A 136 8.40 -13.46 6.37
CA GLU A 136 8.63 -14.22 7.61
C GLU A 136 8.39 -13.30 8.79
N HIS A 137 7.55 -13.70 9.74
CA HIS A 137 7.35 -12.94 10.97
C HIS A 137 8.42 -13.27 11.99
N THR A 138 8.89 -12.25 12.70
CA THR A 138 9.88 -12.35 13.77
C THR A 138 9.27 -11.82 15.07
N PRO A 139 9.91 -12.04 16.24
CA PRO A 139 9.43 -11.47 17.49
C PRO A 139 9.34 -9.93 17.48
N ASP A 140 10.21 -9.26 16.72
CA ASP A 140 10.32 -7.80 16.68
C ASP A 140 9.58 -7.15 15.51
N GLY A 141 9.13 -7.95 14.54
CA GLY A 141 8.47 -7.47 13.33
C GLY A 141 8.36 -8.55 12.25
N PHE A 142 8.90 -8.26 11.06
CA PHE A 142 8.91 -9.23 9.95
C PHE A 142 10.01 -8.92 8.93
N ASP A 143 10.38 -9.91 8.15
CA ASP A 143 11.32 -9.80 7.04
C ASP A 143 10.59 -10.07 5.71
N ILE A 144 10.87 -9.27 4.67
CA ILE A 144 10.50 -9.60 3.30
C ILE A 144 11.73 -10.11 2.56
N TYR A 145 11.66 -11.34 2.07
CA TYR A 145 12.70 -11.94 1.24
C TYR A 145 12.44 -11.68 -0.23
N PHE A 146 13.49 -11.32 -0.94
CA PHE A 146 13.54 -11.25 -2.40
C PHE A 146 14.61 -12.22 -2.88
N SER A 147 14.25 -13.07 -3.84
CA SER A 147 15.19 -13.94 -4.53
C SER A 147 14.93 -13.88 -6.01
N ASP A 148 15.93 -13.48 -6.77
CA ASP A 148 15.97 -13.48 -8.22
C ASP A 148 17.10 -14.41 -8.67
N SER A 149 16.75 -15.68 -8.88
CA SER A 149 17.71 -16.73 -9.26
C SER A 149 18.13 -16.76 -10.74
N PRO A 150 17.35 -16.26 -11.73
CA PRO A 150 17.83 -16.22 -13.11
C PRO A 150 18.84 -15.10 -13.34
N VAL A 151 19.77 -15.30 -14.29
CA VAL A 151 20.83 -14.32 -14.58
C VAL A 151 20.27 -12.95 -14.97
N GLY A 152 20.83 -11.91 -14.34
CA GLY A 152 20.57 -10.50 -14.62
C GLY A 152 19.35 -9.95 -13.88
N ALA A 153 19.26 -8.62 -13.76
CA ALA A 153 18.22 -7.96 -12.97
C ALA A 153 16.80 -8.06 -13.56
N ALA A 154 15.80 -8.12 -12.69
CA ALA A 154 14.38 -7.96 -13.04
C ALA A 154 13.66 -6.98 -12.09
N ASP A 155 12.51 -6.47 -12.54
CA ASP A 155 11.66 -5.61 -11.72
C ASP A 155 10.82 -6.45 -10.75
N TYR A 156 10.78 -6.03 -9.50
CA TYR A 156 9.95 -6.60 -8.43
C TYR A 156 9.11 -5.51 -7.79
N ALA A 157 7.90 -5.88 -7.35
CA ALA A 157 7.01 -5.02 -6.59
C ALA A 157 6.23 -5.85 -5.56
N VAL A 158 6.03 -5.30 -4.37
CA VAL A 158 5.22 -5.90 -3.30
C VAL A 158 4.39 -4.82 -2.62
N THR A 159 3.14 -5.16 -2.31
CA THR A 159 2.28 -4.35 -1.45
C THR A 159 1.98 -5.15 -0.19
N LEU A 160 2.26 -4.53 0.96
CA LEU A 160 1.95 -5.05 2.28
C LEU A 160 0.71 -4.35 2.83
N ALA A 161 -0.17 -5.10 3.50
CA ALA A 161 -1.14 -4.53 4.42
C ALA A 161 -0.64 -4.76 5.85
N ILE A 162 -0.50 -3.68 6.61
CA ILE A 162 -0.05 -3.72 8.01
C ILE A 162 -1.11 -3.05 8.87
N PRO A 163 -1.80 -3.79 9.75
CA PRO A 163 -2.79 -3.20 10.66
C PRO A 163 -2.17 -2.13 11.56
N ARG A 164 -2.99 -1.18 12.02
CA ARG A 164 -2.59 -0.27 13.10
C ARG A 164 -2.62 -1.00 14.43
N ARG A 165 -1.85 -0.50 15.40
CA ARG A 165 -2.01 -0.91 16.79
C ARG A 165 -3.27 -0.25 17.36
N ASN A 166 -4.09 -1.07 18.01
CA ASN A 166 -5.17 -0.62 18.87
C ASN A 166 -4.63 -0.28 20.25
#